data_AF-A0A3C0THC7-F1
#
_entry.id   AF-A0A3C0THC7-F1
#
_cell.length_a   1.000
_cell.length_b   1.000
_cell.length_c   1.000
_cell.angle_alpha   90.00
_cell.angle_beta   90.00
_cell.angle_gamma   90.00
#
_symmetry.space_group_name_H-M   'P 1'
#
loop_
_entity.id
_entity.type
_entity.pdbx_description
1 polymer ?
#
loop_
_entity_poly.entity_id
_entity_poly.type
_entity_poly.pdbx_seq_one_letter_code
_entity_poly.pdbx_strand_id
1 'polypeptide(L)' 'MLLVDHEIKIPSKVNPALKLRVLKGHFATIHSHINCYIDMTMLKTRQSEAEEVAKAMAADYQYNKPIDT' A
#
# COMPACT_ATOMS: atom_id res chain seq x y z
N MET A 1 0.94 -20.68 14.63
CA MET A 1 1.90 -19.96 13.79
C MET A 1 1.29 -18.62 13.44
N LEU A 2 1.50 -17.62 14.30
CA LEU A 2 0.93 -16.27 14.13
C LEU A 2 1.78 -15.51 13.13
N LEU A 3 1.19 -15.07 12.01
CA LEU A 3 1.80 -14.24 10.96
C LEU A 3 2.18 -12.81 11.43
N VAL A 4 2.16 -12.54 12.74
CA VAL A 4 2.17 -11.18 13.31
C VAL A 4 3.60 -10.68 13.62
N ASP A 5 4.58 -11.57 13.77
CA ASP A 5 5.92 -11.21 14.27
C ASP A 5 6.81 -10.41 13.28
N HIS A 6 6.39 -10.25 12.02
CA HIS A 6 7.21 -9.60 10.98
C HIS A 6 6.46 -8.53 10.15
N GLU A 7 5.41 -7.93 10.69
CA GLU A 7 4.69 -6.82 10.05
C GLU A 7 5.33 -5.46 10.39
N ILE A 8 5.76 -4.73 9.36
CA ILE A 8 6.22 -3.34 9.46
C ILE A 8 5.13 -2.43 8.90
N LYS A 9 4.72 -1.43 9.69
CA LYS A 9 3.76 -0.41 9.26
C LYS A 9 4.50 0.87 8.92
N ILE A 10 4.39 1.30 7.66
CA ILE A 10 4.97 2.54 7.15
C ILE A 10 3.82 3.54 6.98
N PRO A 11 3.70 4.55 7.86
CA PRO A 11 2.69 5.59 7.69
C PRO A 11 3.01 6.47 6.48
N SER A 12 1.98 6.91 5.76
CA SER A 12 2.17 7.89 4.68
C SER A 12 2.59 9.24 5.25
N LYS A 13 3.48 9.92 4.51
CA LYS A 13 3.92 11.28 4.84
C LYS A 13 2.84 12.33 4.59
N VAL A 14 1.90 12.04 3.68
CA VAL A 14 0.86 12.97 3.23
C VAL A 14 -0.44 12.75 4.02
N ASN A 15 -0.81 11.50 4.26
CA ASN A 15 -2.02 11.15 5.02
C ASN A 15 -1.71 10.07 6.08
N PRO A 16 -1.51 10.45 7.36
CA PRO A 16 -1.18 9.49 8.44
C PRO A 16 -2.24 8.40 8.69
N ALA A 17 -3.47 8.57 8.20
CA ALA A 17 -4.50 7.54 8.23
C ALA A 17 -4.15 6.35 7.32
N LEU A 18 -3.37 6.59 6.27
CA LEU A 18 -2.88 5.56 5.36
C LEU A 18 -1.58 4.95 5.88
N LYS A 19 -1.57 3.63 6.02
CA LYS A 19 -0.42 2.87 6.50
C LYS A 19 -0.16 1.71 5.54
N LEU A 20 1.03 1.69 4.95
CA LEU A 20 1.50 0.53 4.19
C LEU A 20 1.96 -0.55 5.15
N ARG A 21 1.48 -1.78 4.93
CA ARG A 21 1.86 -2.95 5.71
C ARG A 21 2.85 -3.77 4.89
N VAL A 22 4.01 -4.04 5.46
CA VAL A 22 5.07 -4.82 4.82
C VAL A 22 5.35 -6.04 5.67
N LEU A 23 5.20 -7.22 5.09
CA LEU A 23 5.54 -8.49 5.72
C LEU A 23 6.95 -8.87 5.27
N LYS A 24 7.85 -9.11 6.23
CA LYS A 24 9.17 -9.70 5.96
C LYS A 24 9.07 -11.22 5.98
N GLY A 25 9.75 -11.86 5.04
CA GLY A 25 9.74 -13.32 4.89
C GLY A 25 10.53 -13.75 3.67
N HIS A 26 10.33 -14.99 3.23
CA HIS A 26 10.85 -15.46 1.95
C HIS A 26 9.66 -15.82 1.06
N PHE A 27 9.35 -14.97 0.09
CA PHE A 27 8.25 -15.16 -0.85
C PHE A 27 8.80 -15.50 -2.23
N ALA A 28 8.09 -16.33 -3.00
CA ALA A 28 8.46 -16.66 -4.37
C ALA A 28 7.47 -16.03 -5.35
N THR A 29 7.99 -15.34 -6.35
CA THR A 29 7.28 -14.98 -7.58
C THR A 29 7.69 -15.93 -8.70
N ILE A 30 7.10 -15.78 -9.89
CA ILE A 30 7.36 -16.66 -11.03
C ILE A 30 8.85 -16.78 -11.42
N HIS A 31 9.65 -15.73 -11.18
CA HIS A 31 11.05 -15.65 -11.62
C HIS A 31 12.00 -15.09 -10.56
N SER A 32 11.55 -14.88 -9.32
CA SER A 32 12.38 -14.26 -8.29
C SER A 32 11.94 -14.67 -6.90
N HIS A 33 12.88 -14.67 -5.97
CA HIS A 33 12.58 -14.75 -4.55
C HIS A 33 12.68 -13.34 -3.96
N ILE A 34 11.70 -12.93 -3.17
CA ILE A 34 11.64 -11.60 -2.55
C ILE A 34 11.52 -11.72 -1.04
N ASN A 35 12.12 -10.75 -0.34
CA ASN A 35 12.20 -10.79 1.12
C ASN A 35 11.08 -9.98 1.82
N CYS A 36 10.29 -9.27 1.03
CA CYS A 36 9.25 -8.37 1.51
C CYS A 36 8.00 -8.49 0.64
N TYR A 37 6.84 -8.54 1.28
CA TYR A 37 5.53 -8.49 0.64
C TYR A 37 4.77 -7.25 1.13
N ILE A 38 4.23 -6.46 0.21
CA ILE A 38 3.37 -5.32 0.56
C ILE A 38 1.92 -5.81 0.59
N ASP A 39 1.33 -5.83 1.78
CA ASP A 39 -0.08 -6.17 1.94
C ASP A 39 -0.96 -4.95 1.61
N MET A 40 -1.69 -5.08 0.50
CA MET A 40 -2.63 -4.07 0.03
C MET A 40 -4.09 -4.42 0.32
N THR A 41 -4.36 -5.52 1.03
CA THR A 41 -5.71 -6.03 1.25
C THR A 41 -6.59 -4.96 1.88
N MET A 42 -6.17 -4.37 3.00
CA MET A 42 -6.94 -3.37 3.72
C MET A 42 -7.16 -2.09 2.90
N LEU A 43 -6.12 -1.63 2.20
CA LEU A 43 -6.18 -0.44 1.33
C LEU A 43 -7.16 -0.63 0.16
N LYS A 44 -7.40 -1.87 -0.29
CA LYS A 44 -8.30 -2.19 -1.40
C LYS A 44 -9.72 -2.52 -0.94
N THR A 45 -9.88 -3.24 0.17
CA THR A 45 -11.16 -3.87 0.52
C THR A 45 -11.91 -3.13 1.61
N ARG A 46 -11.22 -2.38 2.47
CA ARG A 46 -11.90 -1.61 3.52
C ARG A 46 -12.30 -0.25 2.96
N GLN A 47 -13.60 -0.02 2.83
CA GLN A 47 -14.16 1.19 2.23
C GLN A 47 -13.54 2.48 2.78
N SER A 48 -13.39 2.61 4.09
CA SER A 48 -12.79 3.80 4.71
C SER A 48 -11.33 4.02 4.30
N GLU A 49 -10.53 2.95 4.17
CA GLU A 49 -9.12 3.08 3.75
C GLU A 49 -9.04 3.35 2.23
N ALA A 50 -9.85 2.66 1.43
CA ALA A 50 -9.93 2.87 -0.01
C ALA A 50 -10.36 4.32 -0.36
N GLU A 51 -11.32 4.89 0.37
CA GLU A 51 -11.76 6.27 0.20
C GLU A 51 -10.62 7.27 0.49
N GLU A 52 -9.88 7.07 1.59
CA GLU A 52 -8.75 7.93 1.93
C GLU A 52 -7.59 7.81 0.93
N VAL A 53 -7.36 6.61 0.40
CA VAL A 53 -6.41 6.38 -0.71
C VAL A 53 -6.86 7.15 -1.95
N ALA A 54 -8.14 7.06 -2.33
CA ALA A 54 -8.68 7.74 -3.50
C ALA A 54 -8.52 9.27 -3.37
N LYS A 55 -8.82 9.86 -2.21
CA LYS A 55 -8.61 11.30 -1.94
C LYS A 55 -7.14 11.69 -2.09
N ALA A 56 -6.23 10.91 -1.50
CA ALA A 56 -4.80 11.19 -1.58
C ALA A 56 -4.26 11.08 -3.03
N MET A 57 -4.72 10.08 -3.79
CA MET A 57 -4.33 9.91 -5.19
C MET A 57 -4.93 10.99 -6.10
N ALA A 58 -6.18 11.40 -5.87
CA ALA A 58 -6.83 12.45 -6.65
C ALA A 58 -6.09 13.78 -6.55
N ALA A 59 -5.61 14.14 -5.35
CA ALA A 59 -4.84 15.36 -5.14
C ALA A 59 -3.53 15.38 -5.94
N ASP A 60 -2.84 14.23 -6.06
CA ASP A 60 -1.61 14.12 -6.87
C ASP A 60 -1.92 14.18 -8.38
N TYR A 61 -2.95 13.44 -8.83
CA TYR A 61 -3.33 13.40 -10.24
C TYR A 61 -3.84 14.74 -10.78
N GLN A 62 -4.44 15.59 -9.93
CA GLN A 62 -4.99 16.87 -10.34
C GLN A 62 -3.97 17.79 -11.00
N TYR A 63 -2.70 17.74 -10.56
CA TYR A 63 -1.67 18.69 -10.99
C TYR A 63 -0.50 18.03 -11.74
N ASN A 64 -0.24 16.74 -11.50
CA ASN A 64 0.98 16.09 -11.97
C ASN A 64 0.79 15.21 -13.22
N LYS A 65 -0.43 15.04 -13.72
CA LYS A 65 -0.70 14.14 -14.85
C LYS A 65 -1.44 14.84 -15.99
N PRO A 66 -0.73 15.42 -16.98
CA PRO A 66 -1.37 15.94 -18.18
C PRO A 66 -2.07 14.79 -18.91
N ILE A 67 -3.32 15.03 -19.27
CA ILE A 67 -4.13 14.10 -20.07
C ILE A 67 -4.06 14.61 -21.50
N ASP A 68 -3.43 13.83 -22.37
CA ASP A 68 -3.48 14.05 -23.81
C ASP A 68 -4.80 13.46 -24.31
N THR A 69 -5.69 14.30 -24.84
CA THR A 69 -7.05 13.95 -25.28
C THR A 69 -7.22 14.17 -26.77
#